data_AF-A0A7Y3L687-F1
#
_entry.id   AF-A0A7Y3L687-F1
#
_cell.length_a   1.000
_cell.length_b   1.000
_cell.length_c   1.000
_cell.angle_alpha   90.00
_cell.angle_beta   90.00
_cell.angle_gamma   90.00
#
_symmetry.space_group_name_H-M   'P 1'
#
loop_
_entity.id
_entity.type
_entity.pdbx_description
1 polymer ?
#
loop_
_entity_poly.entity_id
_entity_poly.type
_entity_poly.pdbx_seq_one_letter_code
_entity_poly.pdbx_strand_id
1 'polypeptide(L)'
;MRLSLYAAVLLACVSAAFAAPALRPPVEIPIMGLQARVNDGRVILTWRRYKRDDFKSYQLVKSADAKLEYPVTPALFSADGADATRFEDGKLSVGAWHYRLCIVTRFGDRWVSPVVTVVIGPGDLRREPPTEADFE
;
A
#
# COMPACT_ATOMS: atom_id res chain seq x y z
N MET A 1 1.78 -71.77 -2.49
CA MET A 1 0.53 -71.00 -2.35
C MET A 1 0.80 -69.90 -1.31
N ARG A 2 1.18 -68.69 -1.74
CA ARG A 2 1.45 -67.54 -0.87
C ARG A 2 0.62 -66.36 -1.36
N LEU A 3 -0.48 -66.06 -0.68
CA LEU A 3 -1.14 -64.77 -0.78
C LEU A 3 -0.84 -64.01 0.51
N SER A 4 0.09 -63.06 0.44
CA SER A 4 0.23 -62.03 1.47
C SER A 4 -0.60 -60.83 1.02
N LEU A 5 -1.67 -60.54 1.76
CA LEU A 5 -2.45 -59.32 1.66
C LEU A 5 -1.55 -58.12 1.99
N TYR A 6 -1.37 -57.20 1.04
CA TYR A 6 -0.82 -55.88 1.33
C TYR A 6 -1.94 -54.99 1.85
N ALA A 7 -1.89 -54.65 3.14
CA ALA A 7 -2.72 -53.60 3.71
C ALA A 7 -2.18 -52.24 3.27
N ALA A 8 -2.92 -51.56 2.40
CA ALA A 8 -2.64 -50.18 2.04
C ALA A 8 -3.07 -49.26 3.19
N VAL A 9 -2.09 -48.72 3.93
CA VAL A 9 -2.33 -47.64 4.90
C VAL A 9 -2.51 -46.36 4.10
N LEU A 10 -3.77 -45.91 3.96
CA LEU A 10 -4.12 -44.60 3.43
C LEU A 10 -3.67 -43.52 4.42
N LEU A 11 -2.51 -42.91 4.15
CA LEU A 11 -2.05 -41.72 4.85
C LEU A 11 -2.92 -40.54 4.40
N ALA A 12 -3.93 -40.18 5.19
CA ALA A 12 -4.69 -38.95 4.96
C ALA A 12 -3.77 -37.74 5.25
N CYS A 13 -3.28 -37.09 4.21
CA CYS A 13 -2.67 -35.77 4.33
C CYS A 13 -3.73 -34.78 4.85
N VAL A 14 -3.70 -34.47 6.15
CA VAL A 14 -4.42 -33.32 6.69
C VAL A 14 -3.69 -32.07 6.21
N SER A 15 -4.15 -31.50 5.10
CA SER A 15 -3.72 -30.17 4.67
C SER A 15 -4.32 -29.15 5.64
N ALA A 16 -3.56 -28.74 6.66
CA ALA A 16 -3.92 -27.58 7.45
C ALA A 16 -3.78 -26.33 6.56
N ALA A 17 -4.91 -25.74 6.15
CA ALA A 17 -4.90 -24.44 5.52
C ALA A 17 -4.44 -23.41 6.57
N PHE A 18 -3.24 -22.85 6.39
CA PHE A 18 -2.76 -21.78 7.25
C PHE A 18 -3.56 -20.51 6.93
N ALA A 19 -4.56 -20.19 7.76
CA ALA A 19 -5.32 -18.97 7.61
C ALA A 19 -4.40 -17.76 7.83
N ALA A 20 -4.52 -16.73 6.97
CA ALA A 20 -3.80 -15.49 7.18
C ALA A 20 -4.21 -14.87 8.54
N PRO A 21 -3.27 -14.28 9.30
CA PRO A 21 -3.60 -13.65 10.56
C PRO A 21 -4.59 -12.49 10.34
N ALA A 22 -5.53 -12.35 11.26
CA ALA A 22 -6.47 -11.23 11.26
C ALA A 22 -5.73 -9.90 11.43
N LEU A 23 -6.23 -8.85 10.77
CA LEU A 23 -5.65 -7.51 10.89
C LEU A 23 -6.01 -6.89 12.24
N ARG A 24 -5.00 -6.46 12.99
CA ARG A 24 -5.14 -5.71 14.25
C ARG A 24 -5.47 -4.23 13.98
N PRO A 25 -6.01 -3.48 14.95
CA PRO A 25 -6.25 -2.05 14.81
C PRO A 25 -4.99 -1.29 14.35
N PRO A 26 -5.13 -0.23 13.52
CA PRO A 26 -3.97 0.51 13.04
C PRO A 26 -3.38 1.37 14.16
N VAL A 27 -2.05 1.45 14.21
CA VAL A 27 -1.31 2.37 15.08
C VAL A 27 -0.61 3.40 14.21
N GLU A 28 -0.78 4.68 14.54
CA GLU A 28 -0.18 5.77 13.79
C GLU A 28 1.31 5.93 14.12
N ILE A 29 2.15 5.97 13.08
CA ILE A 29 3.60 6.10 13.16
C ILE A 29 4.05 7.31 12.30
N PRO A 30 4.24 8.50 12.92
CA PRO A 30 4.58 9.73 12.19
C PRO A 30 5.86 9.65 11.34
N ILE A 31 6.82 8.81 11.75
CA ILE A 31 8.12 8.68 11.08
C ILE A 31 8.09 7.84 9.80
N MET A 32 6.94 7.33 9.36
CA MET A 32 6.79 6.63 8.07
C MET A 32 7.11 7.55 6.87
N GLY A 33 6.99 8.86 7.06
CA GLY A 33 7.46 9.85 6.09
C GLY A 33 6.70 9.85 4.76
N LEU A 34 5.40 9.53 4.79
CA LEU A 34 4.53 9.71 3.62
C LEU A 34 4.52 11.19 3.23
N GLN A 35 4.84 11.46 1.97
CA GLN A 35 4.83 12.79 1.36
C GLN A 35 4.15 12.71 0.01
N ALA A 36 3.49 13.79 -0.37
CA ALA A 36 2.85 13.94 -1.67
C ALA A 36 3.33 15.22 -2.35
N ARG A 37 3.56 15.14 -3.67
CA ARG A 37 3.86 16.29 -4.53
C ARG A 37 2.92 16.29 -5.73
N VAL A 38 2.35 17.44 -6.04
CA VAL A 38 1.53 17.61 -7.24
C VAL A 38 2.43 17.90 -8.43
N ASN A 39 2.13 17.28 -9.57
CA ASN A 39 2.79 17.54 -10.83
C ASN A 39 1.79 17.34 -11.97
N ASP A 40 1.37 18.40 -12.67
CA ASP A 40 0.42 18.33 -13.79
C ASP A 40 -0.88 17.56 -13.43
N GLY A 41 -1.46 17.91 -12.28
CA GLY A 41 -2.66 17.31 -11.73
C GLY A 41 -2.49 15.88 -11.23
N ARG A 42 -1.29 15.31 -11.33
CA ARG A 42 -0.93 13.99 -10.79
C ARG A 42 -0.36 14.15 -9.40
N VAL A 43 -0.44 13.09 -8.59
CA VAL A 43 0.12 13.10 -7.25
C VAL A 43 1.22 12.05 -7.16
N ILE A 44 2.44 12.52 -6.94
CA ILE A 44 3.61 11.68 -6.69
C ILE A 44 3.72 11.47 -5.18
N LEU A 45 3.53 10.24 -4.73
CA LEU A 45 3.67 9.83 -3.35
C LEU A 45 4.99 9.12 -3.12
N THR A 46 5.64 9.44 -1.99
CA THR A 46 6.89 8.81 -1.55
C THR A 46 6.83 8.55 -0.05
N TRP A 47 7.57 7.54 0.42
CA TRP A 47 7.64 7.19 1.84
C TRP A 47 8.99 6.55 2.19
N ARG A 48 9.27 6.42 3.48
CA ARG A 48 10.47 5.73 3.95
C ARG A 48 10.30 4.22 3.86
N ARG A 49 11.34 3.53 3.41
CA ARG A 49 11.40 2.06 3.45
C ARG A 49 11.28 1.54 4.88
N TYR A 50 10.38 0.60 5.08
CA TYR A 50 10.30 -0.21 6.30
C TYR A 50 11.37 -1.31 6.28
N LYS A 51 12.16 -1.41 7.35
CA LYS A 51 13.39 -2.23 7.40
C LYS A 51 13.30 -3.48 8.26
N ARG A 52 12.18 -3.68 8.97
CA ARG A 52 11.98 -4.88 9.79
C ARG A 52 11.62 -6.06 8.89
N ASP A 53 12.02 -7.25 9.33
CA ASP A 53 11.83 -8.52 8.65
C ASP A 53 10.36 -9.00 8.65
N ASP A 54 9.54 -8.40 9.51
CA ASP A 54 8.10 -8.65 9.61
C ASP A 54 7.27 -7.95 8.51
N PHE A 55 7.89 -7.27 7.55
CA PHE A 55 7.18 -6.66 6.41
C PHE A 55 6.37 -7.70 5.62
N LYS A 56 5.12 -7.35 5.31
CA LYS A 56 4.27 -8.10 4.39
C LYS A 56 3.85 -7.24 3.19
N SER A 57 3.33 -6.04 3.41
CA SER A 57 2.99 -5.15 2.30
C SER A 57 2.84 -3.68 2.69
N TYR A 58 2.99 -2.81 1.71
CA TYR A 58 2.42 -1.46 1.72
C TYR A 58 1.02 -1.51 1.13
N GLN A 59 0.11 -0.73 1.71
CA GLN A 59 -1.26 -0.51 1.28
C GLN A 59 -1.51 0.99 1.33
N LEU A 60 -1.52 1.64 0.17
CA LEU A 60 -1.79 3.06 0.06
C LEU A 60 -3.27 3.27 -0.26
N VAL A 61 -3.97 4.02 0.59
CA VAL A 61 -5.39 4.34 0.43
C VAL A 61 -5.57 5.81 0.09
N LYS A 62 -6.68 6.11 -0.60
CA LYS A 62 -7.06 7.44 -1.02
C LYS A 62 -8.57 7.65 -0.87
N SER A 63 -8.98 8.87 -0.54
CA SER A 63 -10.38 9.29 -0.50
C SER A 63 -10.50 10.81 -0.64
N ALA A 64 -11.67 11.29 -1.04
CA ALA A 64 -12.05 12.69 -0.93
C ALA A 64 -12.43 13.07 0.51
N ASP A 65 -12.73 12.08 1.36
CA ASP A 65 -12.96 12.25 2.80
C ASP A 65 -11.71 11.92 3.61
N ALA A 66 -11.54 12.57 4.77
CA ALA A 66 -10.38 12.35 5.63
C ALA A 66 -10.37 10.98 6.37
N LYS A 67 -11.47 10.22 6.32
CA LYS A 67 -11.58 8.91 6.98
C LYS A 67 -10.96 7.81 6.12
N LEU A 68 -9.69 7.54 6.35
CA LEU A 68 -8.88 6.57 5.61
C LEU A 68 -8.41 5.44 6.52
N GLU A 69 -8.89 4.23 6.25
CA GLU A 69 -8.43 3.03 6.94
C GLU A 69 -8.46 1.82 6.01
N TYR A 70 -7.30 1.26 5.68
CA TYR A 70 -7.24 -0.04 5.01
C TYR A 70 -7.59 -1.17 5.99
N PRO A 71 -8.47 -2.14 5.67
CA PRO A 71 -9.04 -2.40 4.34
C PRO A 71 -10.46 -1.83 4.11
N VAL A 72 -11.01 -1.06 5.06
CA VAL A 72 -12.34 -0.42 4.91
C VAL A 72 -12.35 0.49 3.67
N THR A 73 -11.32 1.31 3.53
CA THR A 73 -10.96 1.97 2.27
C THR A 73 -10.08 1.01 1.46
N PRO A 74 -10.49 0.65 0.22
CA PRO A 74 -9.66 -0.17 -0.65
C PRO A 74 -8.31 0.49 -0.95
N ALA A 75 -7.27 -0.32 -1.08
CA ALA A 75 -5.97 0.17 -1.49
C ALA A 75 -5.99 0.60 -2.96
N LEU A 76 -5.59 1.85 -3.20
CA LEU A 76 -5.24 2.38 -4.52
C LEU A 76 -3.97 1.70 -5.06
N PHE A 77 -3.03 1.40 -4.16
CA PHE A 77 -1.77 0.76 -4.49
C PHE A 77 -1.39 -0.26 -3.42
N SER A 78 -0.87 -1.41 -3.88
CA SER A 78 -0.37 -2.50 -3.05
C SER A 78 0.99 -2.95 -3.54
N ALA A 79 1.93 -3.16 -2.61
CA ALA A 79 3.22 -3.78 -2.93
C ALA A 79 3.68 -4.66 -1.78
N ASP A 80 4.21 -5.84 -2.11
CA ASP A 80 4.81 -6.82 -1.19
C ASP A 80 6.34 -6.73 -1.11
N GLY A 81 6.96 -5.88 -1.94
CA GLY A 81 8.36 -5.49 -1.86
C GLY A 81 8.59 -4.25 -1.01
N ALA A 82 9.44 -4.33 0.02
CA ALA A 82 9.76 -3.20 0.89
C ALA A 82 10.46 -2.03 0.16
N ASP A 83 11.04 -2.29 -1.02
CA ASP A 83 11.69 -1.32 -1.90
C ASP A 83 10.72 -0.48 -2.73
N ALA A 84 9.43 -0.84 -2.76
CA ALA A 84 8.40 0.00 -3.36
C ALA A 84 8.16 1.22 -2.44
N THR A 85 8.89 2.31 -2.67
CA THR A 85 8.85 3.54 -1.85
C THR A 85 8.28 4.74 -2.61
N ARG A 86 7.63 4.49 -3.75
CA ARG A 86 7.07 5.51 -4.64
C ARG A 86 5.81 4.98 -5.32
N PHE A 87 4.82 5.84 -5.47
CA PHE A 87 3.65 5.62 -6.30
C PHE A 87 3.23 6.92 -6.99
N GLU A 88 2.79 6.84 -8.24
CA GLU A 88 2.18 7.97 -8.96
C GLU A 88 0.69 7.70 -9.12
N ASP A 89 -0.11 8.54 -8.48
CA ASP A 89 -1.54 8.62 -8.75
C ASP A 89 -1.77 9.48 -10.00
N GLY A 90 -2.72 9.07 -10.83
CA GLY A 90 -3.00 9.70 -12.11
C GLY A 90 -3.54 11.12 -11.98
N LYS A 91 -3.95 11.71 -13.12
CA LYS A 91 -4.55 13.06 -13.12
C LYS A 91 -5.84 13.07 -12.31
N LEU A 92 -5.94 14.03 -11.39
CA LEU A 92 -7.07 14.19 -10.50
C LEU A 92 -7.92 15.40 -10.85
N SER A 93 -9.18 15.36 -10.45
CA SER A 93 -10.03 16.53 -10.48
C SER A 93 -9.63 17.53 -9.40
N VAL A 94 -9.99 18.79 -9.62
CA VAL A 94 -9.89 19.86 -8.62
C VAL A 94 -10.60 19.43 -7.34
N GLY A 95 -9.98 19.69 -6.20
CA GLY A 95 -10.50 19.32 -4.88
C GLY A 95 -9.42 18.91 -3.89
N ALA A 96 -9.85 18.58 -2.68
CA ALA A 96 -9.00 18.00 -1.66
C ALA A 96 -9.00 16.48 -1.77
N TRP A 97 -7.80 15.90 -1.73
CA TRP A 97 -7.56 14.47 -1.76
C TRP A 97 -6.72 14.07 -0.57
N HIS A 98 -7.13 13.03 0.13
CA HIS A 98 -6.46 12.52 1.31
C HIS A 98 -5.80 11.19 0.99
N TYR A 99 -4.58 11.00 1.48
CA TYR A 99 -3.80 9.79 1.34
C TYR A 99 -3.32 9.29 2.70
N ARG A 100 -3.28 7.96 2.85
CA ARG A 100 -2.69 7.33 4.03
C ARG A 100 -1.99 6.05 3.62
N LEU A 101 -0.78 5.86 4.11
CA LEU A 101 -0.02 4.64 3.89
C LEU A 101 -0.22 3.72 5.08
N CYS A 102 -0.51 2.45 4.83
CA CYS A 102 -0.58 1.38 5.81
C CYS A 102 0.49 0.33 5.49
N ILE A 103 1.35 0.02 6.46
CA ILE A 103 2.22 -1.17 6.43
C ILE A 103 1.45 -2.28 7.13
N VAL A 104 1.27 -3.40 6.42
CA VAL A 104 0.79 -4.65 7.02
C VAL A 104 2.00 -5.52 7.31
N THR A 105 2.05 -6.09 8.51
CA THR A 105 3.10 -7.07 8.89
C THR A 105 2.64 -8.50 8.67
N ARG A 106 3.57 -9.45 8.69
CA ARG A 106 3.29 -10.89 8.64
C ARG A 106 2.47 -11.38 9.82
N PHE A 107 2.43 -10.61 10.91
CA PHE A 107 1.64 -10.89 12.11
C PHE A 107 0.31 -10.14 12.15
N GLY A 108 -0.07 -9.45 11.07
CA GLY A 108 -1.33 -8.70 10.98
C GLY A 108 -1.33 -7.35 11.71
N ASP A 109 -0.18 -6.85 12.18
CA ASP A 109 -0.10 -5.45 12.63
C ASP A 109 -0.33 -4.50 11.45
N ARG A 110 -0.90 -3.33 11.77
CA ARG A 110 -1.06 -2.21 10.85
C ARG A 110 -0.37 -0.98 11.39
N TRP A 111 0.70 -0.52 10.71
CA TRP A 111 1.34 0.76 10.99
C TRP A 111 0.88 1.76 9.95
N VAL A 112 0.28 2.87 10.37
CA VAL A 112 -0.27 3.86 9.43
C VAL A 112 0.45 5.19 9.53
N SER A 113 0.63 5.87 8.40
CA SER A 113 1.12 7.25 8.40
C SER A 113 0.04 8.19 8.96
N PRO A 114 0.42 9.41 9.37
CA PRO A 114 -0.52 10.52 9.37
C PRO A 114 -1.17 10.68 8.00
N VAL A 115 -2.37 11.26 7.97
CA VAL A 115 -3.06 11.57 6.72
C VAL A 115 -2.34 12.72 6.03
N VAL A 116 -2.03 12.54 4.74
CA VAL A 116 -1.50 13.60 3.87
C VAL A 116 -2.63 14.13 3.02
N THR A 117 -2.86 15.44 3.10
CA THR A 117 -3.87 16.13 2.28
C THR A 117 -3.19 16.87 1.13
N VAL A 118 -3.72 16.68 -0.07
CA VAL A 118 -3.31 17.37 -1.29
C VAL A 118 -4.50 18.15 -1.80
N VAL A 119 -4.30 19.43 -2.13
CA VAL A 119 -5.31 20.24 -2.80
C VAL A 119 -4.88 20.41 -4.25
N ILE A 120 -5.73 19.98 -5.17
CA ILE A 120 -5.57 20.19 -6.60
C ILE A 120 -6.38 21.42 -6.98
N GLY A 121 -5.71 22.48 -7.39
CA GLY A 121 -6.32 23.69 -7.94
C GLY A 121 -6.42 23.66 -9.48
N PRO A 122 -7.16 24.58 -10.10
CA PRO A 122 -7.26 24.69 -11.55
C PRO A 122 -5.91 24.93 -12.25
N GLY A 123 -4.99 25.61 -11.57
CA GLY A 123 -3.63 25.88 -12.08
C GLY A 123 -2.77 24.62 -12.16
N ASP A 124 -2.96 23.68 -11.24
CA ASP A 124 -2.16 22.45 -11.17
C ASP A 124 -2.41 21.51 -12.34
N LEU A 125 -3.51 21.69 -13.07
CA LEU A 125 -3.86 20.88 -14.24
C LEU A 125 -3.09 21.26 -15.51
N ARG A 126 -2.27 22.32 -15.45
CA ARG A 126 -1.49 22.81 -16.59
C ARG A 126 -0.02 22.46 -16.39
N ARG A 127 0.61 21.87 -17.40
CA ARG A 127 2.07 21.87 -17.49
C ARG A 127 2.54 23.26 -17.87
N GLU A 128 3.56 23.75 -17.17
CA GLU A 128 4.33 24.87 -17.66
C GLU A 128 5.04 24.45 -18.97
N PRO A 129 5.03 25.31 -20.00
CA PRO A 129 5.83 25.06 -21.20
C PRO A 129 7.31 24.88 -20.85
N PRO A 130 8.06 24.01 -21.57
CA PRO A 130 9.51 23.95 -21.42
C PRO A 130 10.13 25.32 -21.63
N THR A 131 11.12 25.64 -20.82
CA THR A 131 11.92 26.86 -20.88
C THR A 131 13.25 26.59 -21.59
N GLU A 132 13.98 27.64 -21.97
CA GLU A 132 15.32 27.50 -22.58
C GLU A 132 16.27 26.64 -21.73
N ALA A 133 16.17 26.72 -20.40
CA ALA A 133 16.96 25.92 -19.45
C ALA A 133 16.69 24.41 -19.51
N ASP A 134 15.59 23.96 -20.14
CA ASP A 134 15.27 22.55 -20.34
C ASP A 134 15.92 21.96 -21.60
N PHE A 135 16.63 22.77 -22.40
CA PHE A 135 17.25 22.38 -23.67
C PHE A 135 18.79 22.46 -23.69
N GLU A 136 19.42 22.74 -22.54
CA GLU A 136 20.89 22.80 -22.33
C GLU A 136 21.42 21.51 -21.66
#